data_AF-R7RTJ4-F1
#
_entry.id   AF-R7RTJ4-F1
#
_cell.length_a   1.000
_cell.length_b   1.000
_cell.length_c   1.000
_cell.angle_alpha   90.00
_cell.angle_beta   90.00
_cell.angle_gamma   90.00
#
_symmetry.space_group_name_H-M   'P 1'
#
loop_
_entity.id
_entity.type
_entity.pdbx_description
1 polymer ?
#
loop_
_entity_poly.entity_id
_entity_poly.type
_entity_poly.pdbx_seq_one_letter_code
_entity_poly.pdbx_strand_id
1 'polypeptide(L)'
;MKKSKIIFIAIVFIFIICSYTYINSFTFAIWKSGFSTKDIKVLINDKNIDSREYRVVKTSSKKQKIVLLYMEKNRLGVWKILYYTPPEYDFFGNPIDDEVNFNVIWWIKPLFKIENEVAVHSSEFHELYYGNNANKKIEFTNGQIPKDICVEINQQENEYWIHLISNKPINIDIYEILKRSGCIKN
;
A
#
# COMPACT_ATOMS: atom_id res chain seq x y z
N MET A 1 29.34 -36.47 20.92
CA MET A 1 29.50 -35.77 19.63
C MET A 1 30.59 -34.71 19.77
N LYS A 2 31.58 -34.61 18.86
CA LYS A 2 32.66 -33.61 19.00
C LYS A 2 32.06 -32.19 18.98
N LYS A 3 32.56 -31.28 19.82
CA LYS A 3 32.08 -29.88 19.91
C LYS A 3 32.01 -29.20 18.53
N SER A 4 32.97 -29.49 17.65
CA SER A 4 32.99 -29.00 16.26
C SER A 4 31.78 -29.44 15.43
N LYS A 5 31.28 -30.67 15.62
CA LYS A 5 30.07 -31.16 14.92
C LYS A 5 28.81 -30.45 15.41
N ILE A 6 28.72 -30.16 16.71
CA ILE A 6 27.60 -29.40 17.30
C ILE A 6 27.57 -27.98 16.72
N ILE A 7 28.73 -27.31 16.70
CA ILE A 7 28.85 -25.95 16.14
C ILE A 7 28.47 -25.92 14.66
N PHE A 8 28.97 -26.88 13.87
CA PHE A 8 28.64 -26.98 12.45
C PHE A 8 27.13 -27.16 12.22
N ILE A 9 26.49 -28.07 12.96
CA ILE A 9 25.03 -28.28 12.86
C ILE A 9 24.27 -26.99 13.21
N ALA A 10 24.70 -26.26 14.25
CA ALA A 10 24.08 -25.00 14.64
C ALA A 10 24.19 -23.94 13.52
N ILE A 11 25.34 -23.81 12.87
CA ILE A 11 25.54 -22.87 11.75
C ILE A 11 24.62 -23.22 10.57
N VAL A 12 24.56 -24.50 10.19
CA VAL A 12 23.68 -24.96 9.11
C VAL A 12 22.21 -24.65 9.45
N PHE A 13 21.80 -24.89 10.69
CA PHE A 13 20.44 -24.60 11.13
C PHE A 13 20.11 -23.11 11.09
N ILE A 14 21.03 -22.25 11.54
CA ILE A 14 20.90 -20.78 11.43
C ILE A 14 20.79 -20.37 9.96
N PHE A 15 21.62 -20.92 9.07
CA PHE A 15 21.58 -20.59 7.65
C PHE A 15 20.24 -20.97 7.00
N ILE A 16 19.69 -22.14 7.34
CA ILE A 16 18.38 -22.59 6.86
C ILE A 16 17.28 -21.62 7.35
N ILE A 17 17.28 -21.26 8.63
CA ILE A 17 16.30 -20.31 9.19
C ILE A 17 16.43 -18.95 8.50
N CYS A 18 17.64 -18.40 8.39
CA CYS A 18 17.88 -17.11 7.74
C CYS A 18 17.39 -17.14 6.28
N SER A 19 17.73 -18.18 5.53
CA SER A 19 17.29 -18.34 4.14
C SER A 19 15.77 -18.43 4.03
N TYR A 20 15.12 -19.19 4.90
CA TYR A 20 13.67 -19.31 4.94
C TYR A 20 12.99 -17.96 5.24
N THR A 21 13.50 -17.23 6.24
CA THR A 21 12.97 -15.89 6.58
C THR A 21 13.21 -14.86 5.48
N TYR A 22 14.33 -14.97 4.74
CA TYR A 22 14.66 -14.09 3.63
C TYR A 22 13.69 -14.28 2.46
N ILE A 23 13.49 -15.53 2.02
CA ILE A 23 12.58 -15.88 0.92
C ILE A 23 11.14 -15.47 1.24
N ASN A 24 10.72 -15.67 2.50
CA ASN A 24 9.35 -15.36 2.95
C ASN A 24 9.23 -13.97 3.59
N SER A 25 10.24 -13.09 3.41
CA SER A 25 10.32 -11.81 4.12
C SER A 25 9.10 -10.92 3.92
N PHE A 26 8.48 -10.97 2.74
CA PHE A 26 7.24 -10.25 2.43
C PHE A 26 6.09 -10.64 3.36
N THR A 27 5.73 -11.93 3.37
CA THR A 27 4.65 -12.47 4.22
C THR A 27 4.99 -12.33 5.69
N PHE A 28 6.26 -12.52 6.06
CA PHE A 28 6.72 -12.37 7.43
C PHE A 28 6.58 -10.93 7.94
N ALA A 29 6.90 -9.92 7.11
CA ALA A 29 6.74 -8.52 7.49
C ALA A 29 5.26 -8.17 7.76
N ILE A 30 4.34 -8.71 6.97
CA ILE A 30 2.89 -8.54 7.14
C ILE A 30 2.42 -9.22 8.43
N TRP A 31 2.75 -10.50 8.61
CA TRP A 31 2.36 -11.28 9.79
C TRP A 31 2.90 -10.68 11.10
N LYS A 32 4.20 -10.33 11.13
CA LYS A 32 4.86 -9.76 12.32
C LYS A 32 4.22 -8.43 12.74
N SER A 33 3.63 -7.70 11.79
CA SER A 33 2.97 -6.42 12.05
C SER A 33 1.49 -6.58 12.46
N GLY A 34 1.01 -7.81 12.63
CA GLY A 34 -0.35 -8.10 13.11
C GLY A 34 -1.42 -8.08 12.02
N PHE A 35 -1.02 -8.04 10.74
CA PHE A 35 -1.93 -8.08 9.60
C PHE A 35 -2.16 -9.51 9.10
N SER A 36 -3.28 -9.72 8.44
CA SER A 36 -3.64 -10.99 7.82
C SER A 36 -2.71 -11.29 6.65
N THR A 37 -2.34 -12.57 6.51
CA THR A 37 -1.61 -13.07 5.35
C THR A 37 -2.50 -13.85 4.39
N LYS A 38 -3.80 -13.96 4.67
CA LYS A 38 -4.74 -14.80 3.92
C LYS A 38 -5.38 -14.07 2.73
N ASP A 39 -5.47 -12.74 2.80
CA ASP A 39 -6.21 -11.89 1.86
C ASP A 39 -5.33 -10.74 1.31
N ILE A 40 -4.06 -11.05 1.06
CA ILE A 40 -3.10 -10.12 0.49
C ILE A 40 -3.40 -9.92 -1.00
N LYS A 41 -3.58 -8.67 -1.41
CA LYS A 41 -3.63 -8.25 -2.82
C LYS A 41 -2.60 -7.16 -3.09
N VAL A 42 -1.66 -7.42 -3.99
CA VAL A 42 -0.70 -6.39 -4.43
C VAL A 42 -1.41 -5.51 -5.45
N LEU A 43 -1.54 -4.23 -5.13
CA LEU A 43 -2.24 -3.24 -5.96
C LEU A 43 -1.24 -2.50 -6.86
N ILE A 44 -0.14 -2.05 -6.27
CA ILE A 44 0.97 -1.38 -6.96
C ILE A 44 2.25 -2.16 -6.71
N ASN A 45 3.07 -2.29 -7.75
CA ASN A 45 4.41 -2.86 -7.68
C ASN A 45 5.34 -2.07 -8.61
N ASP A 46 6.23 -1.28 -8.02
CA ASP A 46 7.12 -0.37 -8.76
C ASP A 46 8.46 -0.19 -8.00
N LYS A 47 9.31 0.73 -8.44
CA LYS A 47 10.59 1.08 -7.82
C LYS A 47 10.62 2.56 -7.42
N ASN A 48 11.23 2.83 -6.27
CA ASN A 48 11.51 4.19 -5.84
C ASN A 48 12.78 4.73 -6.53
N ILE A 49 13.16 5.96 -6.19
CA ILE A 49 14.30 6.65 -6.80
C ILE A 49 15.64 5.94 -6.59
N ASP A 50 15.79 5.19 -5.50
CA ASP A 50 16.96 4.38 -5.21
C ASP A 50 16.93 3.01 -5.92
N SER A 51 16.03 2.84 -6.89
CA SER A 51 15.73 1.56 -7.56
C SER A 51 15.29 0.44 -6.61
N ARG A 52 14.86 0.78 -5.38
CA ARG A 52 14.34 -0.19 -4.42
C ARG A 52 12.89 -0.48 -4.76
N GLU A 53 12.56 -1.76 -4.83
CA GLU A 53 11.19 -2.22 -5.05
C GLU A 53 10.29 -1.74 -3.90
N TYR A 54 9.14 -1.17 -4.24
CA TYR A 54 8.05 -0.92 -3.31
C TYR A 54 6.76 -1.54 -3.81
N ARG A 55 5.86 -1.84 -2.86
CA ARG A 55 4.53 -2.37 -3.13
C ARG A 55 3.51 -1.65 -2.29
N VAL A 56 2.36 -1.39 -2.87
CA VAL A 56 1.16 -1.02 -2.14
C VAL A 56 0.23 -2.22 -2.12
N VAL A 57 -0.19 -2.64 -0.93
CA VAL A 57 -0.82 -3.93 -0.70
C VAL A 57 -2.09 -3.74 0.10
N LYS A 58 -3.19 -4.36 -0.34
CA LYS A 58 -4.38 -4.54 0.47
C LYS A 58 -4.26 -5.81 1.32
N THR A 59 -4.66 -5.71 2.58
CA THR A 59 -4.89 -6.83 3.49
C THR A 59 -5.99 -6.45 4.49
N SER A 60 -6.11 -7.19 5.59
CA SER A 60 -7.00 -6.96 6.71
C SER A 60 -6.24 -7.10 8.05
N SER A 61 -6.88 -6.70 9.14
CA SER A 61 -6.44 -6.95 10.51
C SER A 61 -7.61 -7.41 11.38
N LYS A 62 -7.36 -7.73 12.65
CA LYS A 62 -8.45 -8.00 13.60
C LYS A 62 -9.37 -6.79 13.83
N LYS A 63 -8.92 -5.58 13.50
CA LYS A 63 -9.61 -4.31 13.75
C LYS A 63 -10.19 -3.66 12.49
N GLN A 64 -9.76 -4.08 11.30
CA GLN A 64 -10.09 -3.41 10.04
C GLN A 64 -10.22 -4.43 8.92
N LYS A 65 -11.31 -4.35 8.13
CA LYS A 65 -11.54 -5.20 6.96
C LYS A 65 -10.62 -4.86 5.79
N ILE A 66 -10.32 -3.57 5.62
CA ILE A 66 -9.40 -3.07 4.58
C ILE A 66 -8.27 -2.32 5.27
N VAL A 67 -7.06 -2.82 5.07
CA VAL A 67 -5.81 -2.15 5.44
C VAL A 67 -4.97 -2.02 4.18
N LEU A 68 -4.52 -0.81 3.87
CA LEU A 68 -3.52 -0.58 2.83
C LEU A 68 -2.15 -0.43 3.48
N LEU A 69 -1.16 -1.13 2.93
CA LEU A 69 0.22 -1.13 3.38
C LEU A 69 1.10 -0.56 2.27
N TYR A 70 1.97 0.38 2.62
CA TYR A 70 3.12 0.70 1.78
C TYR A 70 4.34 -0.06 2.31
N MET A 71 4.89 -0.90 1.45
CA MET A 71 6.01 -1.77 1.75
C MET A 71 7.18 -1.46 0.84
N GLU A 72 8.38 -1.46 1.39
CA GLU A 72 9.61 -1.25 0.63
C GLU A 72 10.62 -2.37 0.92
N LYS A 73 11.32 -2.78 -0.11
CA LYS A 73 12.42 -3.74 -0.02
C LYS A 73 13.70 -3.00 0.30
N ASN A 74 14.37 -3.37 1.39
CA ASN A 74 15.64 -2.76 1.74
C ASN A 74 16.78 -3.24 0.80
N ARG A 75 17.98 -2.66 0.96
CA ARG A 75 19.17 -3.04 0.16
C ARG A 75 19.59 -4.50 0.28
N LEU A 76 19.19 -5.18 1.36
CA LEU A 76 19.46 -6.60 1.57
C LEU A 76 18.40 -7.50 0.93
N GLY A 77 17.35 -6.94 0.30
CA GLY A 77 16.27 -7.71 -0.32
C GLY A 77 15.11 -8.06 0.62
N VAL A 78 15.12 -7.55 1.86
CA VAL A 78 14.10 -7.84 2.89
C VAL A 78 13.00 -6.78 2.88
N TRP A 79 11.75 -7.22 2.87
CA TRP A 79 10.58 -6.35 2.91
C TRP A 79 10.34 -5.75 4.30
N LYS A 80 9.89 -4.49 4.32
CA LYS A 80 9.46 -3.77 5.52
C LYS A 80 8.21 -2.97 5.21
N ILE A 81 7.26 -2.92 6.15
CA ILE A 81 6.14 -1.97 6.12
C ILE A 81 6.66 -0.62 6.61
N LEU A 82 6.48 0.44 5.81
CA LEU A 82 6.87 1.79 6.21
C LEU A 82 5.70 2.55 6.84
N TYR A 83 4.51 2.45 6.23
CA TYR A 83 3.28 3.06 6.71
C TYR A 83 2.08 2.23 6.27
N TYR A 84 0.99 2.40 7.00
CA TYR A 84 -0.27 1.71 6.76
C TYR A 84 -1.43 2.61 7.17
N THR A 85 -2.62 2.30 6.66
CA THR A 85 -3.84 3.02 7.01
C THR A 85 -4.25 2.71 8.45
N PRO A 86 -4.25 3.69 9.37
CA PRO A 86 -4.59 3.44 10.76
C PRO A 86 -6.07 3.06 10.92
N PRO A 87 -6.47 2.41 12.03
CA PRO A 87 -7.87 2.29 12.41
C PRO A 87 -8.47 3.67 12.67
N GLU A 88 -9.71 3.84 12.23
CA GLU A 88 -10.52 4.96 12.69
C GLU A 88 -11.05 4.66 14.09
N TYR A 89 -11.16 5.69 14.91
CA TYR A 89 -11.56 5.59 16.31
C TYR A 89 -12.65 6.61 16.62
N ASP A 90 -13.68 6.18 17.35
CA ASP A 90 -14.74 7.07 17.81
C ASP A 90 -14.20 8.04 18.86
N PHE A 91 -15.04 8.99 19.28
CA PHE A 91 -14.68 9.94 20.34
C PHE A 91 -14.27 9.26 21.66
N PHE A 92 -14.70 8.02 21.90
CA PHE A 92 -14.42 7.24 23.09
C PHE A 92 -13.18 6.33 22.91
N GLY A 93 -12.50 6.37 21.78
CA GLY A 93 -11.34 5.56 21.48
C GLY A 93 -11.65 4.10 21.14
N ASN A 94 -12.91 3.76 20.86
CA ASN A 94 -13.27 2.46 20.31
C ASN A 94 -12.96 2.49 18.81
N PRO A 95 -12.42 1.40 18.23
CA PRO A 95 -12.33 1.28 16.78
C PRO A 95 -13.72 1.52 16.22
N ILE A 96 -13.83 2.48 15.33
CA ILE A 96 -15.05 2.62 14.54
C ILE A 96 -15.07 1.38 13.66
N ASP A 97 -15.87 0.38 14.05
CA ASP A 97 -16.19 -0.80 13.24
C ASP A 97 -17.18 -0.38 12.16
N ASP A 98 -16.94 0.78 11.55
CA ASP A 98 -17.83 1.28 10.52
C ASP A 98 -17.55 0.47 9.28
N GLU A 99 -18.64 0.22 8.58
CA GLU A 99 -18.78 -0.45 7.31
C GLU A 99 -18.07 0.30 6.18
N VAL A 100 -17.00 1.05 6.50
CA VAL A 100 -16.10 1.74 5.61
C VAL A 100 -15.36 0.68 4.80
N ASN A 101 -16.07 0.25 3.77
CA ASN A 101 -15.64 -0.56 2.66
C ASN A 101 -14.73 0.29 1.75
N PHE A 102 -13.93 1.19 2.33
CA PHE A 102 -13.14 2.22 1.68
C PHE A 102 -11.93 2.60 2.55
N ASN A 103 -10.75 2.73 1.98
CA ASN A 103 -9.58 3.26 2.69
C ASN A 103 -8.62 3.92 1.71
N VAL A 104 -7.76 4.80 2.20
CA VAL A 104 -6.80 5.56 1.38
C VAL A 104 -5.40 5.53 1.99
N ILE A 105 -4.41 5.27 1.15
CA ILE A 105 -3.00 5.45 1.50
C ILE A 105 -2.36 6.43 0.53
N TRP A 106 -1.51 7.31 1.05
CA TRP A 106 -0.80 8.28 0.24
C TRP A 106 0.70 8.14 0.42
N TRP A 107 1.45 8.57 -0.59
CA TRP A 107 2.91 8.67 -0.51
C TRP A 107 3.44 9.71 -1.50
N ILE A 108 4.69 10.11 -1.28
CA ILE A 108 5.41 11.00 -2.16
C ILE A 108 6.58 10.23 -2.76
N LYS A 109 6.64 10.19 -4.09
CA LYS A 109 7.77 9.66 -4.84
C LYS A 109 8.64 10.86 -5.25
N PRO A 110 9.85 11.02 -4.68
CA PRO A 110 10.78 12.03 -5.17
C PRO A 110 11.15 11.71 -6.62
N LEU A 111 11.39 12.76 -7.42
CA LEU A 111 11.78 12.66 -8.82
C LEU A 111 12.96 13.62 -9.08
N PHE A 112 14.05 13.12 -9.66
CA PHE A 112 15.12 13.96 -10.19
C PHE A 112 14.98 14.06 -11.71
N LYS A 113 14.91 15.28 -12.22
CA LYS A 113 14.95 15.56 -13.65
C LYS A 113 16.18 16.39 -13.96
N ILE A 114 16.81 16.13 -15.10
CA ILE A 114 17.87 17.00 -15.62
C ILE A 114 17.17 18.00 -16.53
N GLU A 115 17.15 19.26 -16.13
CA GLU A 115 16.64 20.38 -16.94
C GLU A 115 17.79 21.36 -17.17
N ASN A 116 18.12 21.63 -18.44
CA ASN A 116 19.23 22.53 -18.81
C ASN A 116 20.55 22.22 -18.09
N GLU A 117 20.95 20.94 -18.07
CA GLU A 117 22.18 20.46 -17.41
C GLU A 117 22.19 20.61 -15.87
N VAL A 118 21.07 21.00 -15.26
CA VAL A 118 20.90 21.12 -13.81
C VAL A 118 19.94 20.05 -13.30
N ALA A 119 20.31 19.41 -12.18
CA ALA A 119 19.42 18.49 -11.49
C ALA A 119 18.33 19.27 -10.75
N VAL A 120 17.09 19.15 -11.21
CA VAL A 120 15.91 19.73 -10.58
C VAL A 120 15.19 18.65 -9.77
N HIS A 121 14.96 18.95 -8.49
CA HIS A 121 14.16 18.11 -7.61
C HIS A 121 12.67 18.41 -7.82
N SER A 122 11.90 17.38 -8.12
CA SER A 122 10.44 17.43 -8.20
C SER A 122 9.85 16.30 -7.35
N SER A 123 8.55 16.32 -7.12
CA SER A 123 7.86 15.31 -6.33
C SER A 123 6.57 14.89 -7.02
N GLU A 124 6.34 13.60 -7.04
CA GLU A 124 5.11 12.98 -7.50
C GLU A 124 4.31 12.52 -6.29
N PHE A 125 3.13 13.07 -6.13
CA PHE A 125 2.19 12.76 -5.06
C PHE A 125 1.25 11.68 -5.54
N HIS A 126 1.08 10.65 -4.70
CA HIS A 126 0.23 9.52 -4.99
C HIS A 126 -0.79 9.33 -3.88
N GLU A 127 -2.03 9.05 -4.26
CA GLU A 127 -3.07 8.57 -3.37
C GLU A 127 -3.72 7.34 -3.98
N LEU A 128 -3.77 6.26 -3.22
CA LEU A 128 -4.43 5.02 -3.62
C LEU A 128 -5.63 4.78 -2.71
N TYR A 129 -6.79 4.88 -3.31
CA TYR A 129 -8.07 4.54 -2.70
C TYR A 129 -8.41 3.09 -3.02
N TYR A 130 -8.95 2.36 -2.07
CA TYR A 130 -9.45 1.01 -2.27
C TYR A 130 -10.82 0.88 -1.62
N GLY A 131 -11.76 0.23 -2.29
CA GLY A 131 -13.02 -0.14 -1.68
C GLY A 131 -13.63 -1.42 -2.23
N ASN A 132 -14.63 -1.93 -1.51
CA ASN A 132 -15.38 -3.16 -1.85
C ASN A 132 -16.91 -2.95 -1.82
N ASN A 133 -17.35 -1.71 -2.01
CA ASN A 133 -18.74 -1.28 -2.02
C ASN A 133 -19.20 -0.62 -3.34
N ALA A 134 -18.53 -0.90 -4.46
CA ALA A 134 -19.00 -0.35 -5.74
C ALA A 134 -20.41 -0.85 -6.06
N ASN A 135 -21.28 0.09 -6.43
CA ASN A 135 -22.66 -0.14 -6.82
C ASN A 135 -22.83 -0.21 -8.34
N LYS A 136 -21.93 0.44 -9.07
CA LYS A 136 -21.84 0.46 -10.53
C LYS A 136 -20.39 0.65 -10.95
N LYS A 137 -20.14 0.67 -12.25
CA LYS A 137 -18.83 1.02 -12.80
C LYS A 137 -18.42 2.43 -12.34
N ILE A 138 -17.19 2.56 -11.85
CA ILE A 138 -16.62 3.82 -11.42
C ILE A 138 -16.14 4.60 -12.65
N GLU A 139 -16.73 5.77 -12.84
CA GLU A 139 -16.39 6.70 -13.90
C GLU A 139 -16.47 8.12 -13.35
N PHE A 140 -15.52 8.97 -13.77
CA PHE A 140 -15.50 10.39 -13.41
C PHE A 140 -16.03 11.22 -14.58
N THR A 141 -16.97 12.11 -14.31
CA THR A 141 -17.46 13.07 -15.29
C THR A 141 -16.52 14.26 -15.40
N ASN A 142 -16.60 14.97 -16.54
CA ASN A 142 -15.77 16.15 -16.80
C ASN A 142 -15.90 17.18 -15.66
N GLY A 143 -14.76 17.58 -15.10
CA GLY A 143 -14.68 18.58 -14.04
C GLY A 143 -14.74 18.01 -12.62
N GLN A 144 -15.00 16.71 -12.43
CA GLN A 144 -14.92 16.08 -11.09
C GLN A 144 -13.47 15.90 -10.62
N ILE A 145 -12.57 15.58 -11.56
CA ILE A 145 -11.14 15.48 -11.30
C ILE A 145 -10.43 16.63 -12.03
N PRO A 146 -9.54 17.38 -11.36
CA PRO A 146 -8.65 18.35 -11.97
C PRO A 146 -7.84 17.75 -13.12
N LYS A 147 -7.59 18.56 -14.15
CA LYS A 147 -6.92 18.12 -15.39
C LYS A 147 -5.44 17.76 -15.19
N ASP A 148 -4.82 18.21 -14.11
CA ASP A 148 -3.42 17.95 -13.77
C ASP A 148 -3.22 16.70 -12.89
N ILE A 149 -4.26 15.88 -12.74
CA ILE A 149 -4.22 14.61 -12.01
C ILE A 149 -4.44 13.46 -12.99
N CYS A 150 -3.50 12.52 -13.00
CA CYS A 150 -3.67 11.25 -13.67
C CYS A 150 -4.46 10.31 -12.76
N VAL A 151 -5.40 9.58 -13.35
CA VAL A 151 -6.28 8.65 -12.63
C VAL A 151 -6.18 7.28 -13.29
N GLU A 152 -5.81 6.29 -12.50
CA GLU A 152 -5.92 4.88 -12.87
C GLU A 152 -7.03 4.23 -12.03
N ILE A 153 -7.95 3.52 -12.68
CA ILE A 153 -9.05 2.83 -12.02
C ILE A 153 -8.99 1.36 -12.41
N ASN A 154 -9.03 0.50 -11.40
CA ASN A 154 -9.25 -0.92 -11.59
C ASN A 154 -10.45 -1.33 -10.77
N GLN A 155 -11.38 -2.04 -11.39
CA GLN A 155 -12.58 -2.51 -10.73
C GLN A 155 -12.90 -3.94 -11.17
N GLN A 156 -13.25 -4.77 -10.20
CA GLN A 156 -13.76 -6.11 -10.37
C GLN A 156 -14.99 -6.27 -9.48
N GLU A 157 -16.16 -6.36 -10.11
CA GLU A 157 -17.46 -6.42 -9.42
C GLU A 157 -17.66 -5.22 -8.47
N ASN A 158 -17.82 -5.48 -7.16
CA ASN A 158 -17.95 -4.47 -6.12
C ASN A 158 -16.60 -3.97 -5.57
N GLU A 159 -15.49 -4.62 -5.91
CA GLU A 159 -14.15 -4.28 -5.46
C GLU A 159 -13.44 -3.37 -6.47
N TYR A 160 -12.72 -2.37 -5.98
CA TYR A 160 -12.02 -1.41 -6.82
C TYR A 160 -10.82 -0.79 -6.11
N TRP A 161 -9.91 -0.25 -6.90
CA TRP A 161 -8.94 0.73 -6.44
C TRP A 161 -8.79 1.85 -7.46
N ILE A 162 -8.48 3.04 -6.95
CA ILE A 162 -8.31 4.27 -7.73
C ILE A 162 -6.97 4.86 -7.31
N HIS A 163 -6.05 4.99 -8.25
CA HIS A 163 -4.75 5.59 -8.05
C HIS A 163 -4.73 6.99 -8.67
N LEU A 164 -4.53 8.00 -7.83
CA LEU A 164 -4.33 9.38 -8.25
C LEU A 164 -2.83 9.68 -8.25
N ILE A 165 -2.35 10.35 -9.30
CA ILE A 165 -0.96 10.76 -9.45
C ILE A 165 -0.91 12.23 -9.87
N SER A 166 -0.10 13.04 -9.19
CA SER A 166 0.08 14.46 -9.51
C SER A 166 1.49 14.96 -9.20
N ASN A 167 1.91 16.04 -9.86
CA ASN A 167 3.14 16.76 -9.50
C ASN A 167 2.92 17.79 -8.37
N LYS A 168 1.70 17.85 -7.81
CA LYS A 168 1.31 18.75 -6.71
C LYS A 168 0.55 17.96 -5.65
N PRO A 169 0.43 18.47 -4.41
CA PRO A 169 -0.43 17.86 -3.40
C PRO A 169 -1.85 17.65 -3.94
N ILE A 170 -2.36 16.44 -3.75
CA ILE A 170 -3.72 16.08 -4.13
C ILE A 170 -4.66 16.55 -3.01
N ASN A 171 -5.75 17.23 -3.39
CA ASN A 171 -6.75 17.72 -2.44
C ASN A 171 -8.14 17.48 -3.05
N ILE A 172 -8.54 16.20 -3.06
CA ILE A 172 -9.80 15.74 -3.64
C ILE A 172 -10.41 14.73 -2.70
N ASP A 173 -11.69 14.91 -2.40
CA ASP A 173 -12.46 13.92 -1.66
C ASP A 173 -13.09 12.91 -2.63
N ILE A 174 -12.33 11.86 -2.95
CA ILE A 174 -12.82 10.78 -3.83
C ILE A 174 -14.02 10.07 -3.22
N TYR A 175 -14.06 9.89 -1.91
CA TYR A 175 -15.19 9.24 -1.25
C TYR A 175 -16.49 10.01 -1.50
N GLU A 176 -16.50 11.31 -1.25
CA GLU A 176 -17.66 12.16 -1.51
C GLU A 176 -18.04 12.22 -2.99
N ILE A 177 -17.07 12.26 -3.90
CA ILE A 177 -17.34 12.23 -5.34
C ILE A 177 -18.06 10.93 -5.73
N LEU A 178 -17.53 9.78 -5.29
CA LEU A 178 -18.10 8.46 -5.58
C LEU A 178 -19.48 8.28 -4.95
N LYS A 179 -19.70 8.83 -3.75
CA LYS A 179 -20.98 8.78 -3.05
C LYS A 179 -22.04 9.60 -3.79
N ARG A 180 -21.73 10.85 -4.13
CA ARG A 180 -22.65 11.76 -4.85
C ARG A 180 -22.99 11.27 -6.25
N SER A 181 -22.06 10.61 -6.93
CA SER A 181 -22.31 10.01 -8.23
C SER A 181 -23.08 8.68 -8.15
N GLY A 182 -23.32 8.16 -6.93
CA GLY A 182 -23.94 6.86 -6.69
C GLY A 182 -23.08 5.69 -7.16
N CYS A 183 -21.76 5.89 -7.31
CA CYS A 183 -20.81 4.85 -7.68
C CYS A 183 -20.57 3.85 -6.55
N ILE A 184 -20.73 4.27 -5.30
CA ILE A 184 -20.55 3.42 -4.11
C ILE A 184 -21.82 3.38 -3.27
N LYS A 185 -22.00 2.28 -2.54
CA LYS A 185 -23.06 2.16 -1.54
C LYS A 185 -22.67 2.97 -0.31
N ASN A 186 -23.67 3.60 0.32
CA ASN A 186 -23.52 4.25 1.62
C ASN A 186 -23.06 3.25 2.68
#